data_AF-A0A368XE19-F1
#
_entry.id   AF-A0A368XE19-F1
#
_cell.length_a   1.000
_cell.length_b   1.000
_cell.length_c   1.000
_cell.angle_alpha   90.00
_cell.angle_beta   90.00
_cell.angle_gamma   90.00
#
_symmetry.space_group_name_H-M   'P 1'
#
loop_
_entity.id
_entity.type
_entity.pdbx_description
1 polymer ?
#
loop_
_entity_poly.entity_id
_entity_poly.type
_entity_poly.pdbx_seq_one_letter_code
_entity_poly.pdbx_strand_id
1 'polypeptide(L)'
;MLAMLLPLMAWAVTVTAEQIMAAVRAAPNATQWLRDNAAAVANLAIRVESSGNTEAYNGSCCYGVLQMNQTNIQAYTNLTPEQYRQSSLQTQVDAWVRLTVDALRARAPRTLAGMGTFDGRAADAHLVLACVQLGIGNCQRMINSGSCSGFADSNGTTICSMADRLAGVTPNPGTGPIPPNPGTPGNGTGGGTVSAPVPVYVPSCIQDGYGGCVSITQAIDQGFAQGSGASMTDMKRLIYAIVATSMALVLLSSSRKTWRLFSKGRIPAASLLVSWKGAAVAMTVLLVILTML
;
A
#
# COMPACT_ATOMS: atom_id res chain seq x y z
N MET A 1 37.96 -29.87 23.82
CA MET A 1 37.25 -28.58 23.73
C MET A 1 35.92 -28.83 23.04
N LEU A 2 34.85 -28.93 23.82
CA LEU A 2 33.49 -29.12 23.31
C LEU A 2 32.95 -27.74 22.94
N ALA A 3 32.72 -27.49 21.65
CA ALA A 3 32.10 -26.27 21.18
C ALA A 3 30.63 -26.26 21.62
N MET A 4 30.30 -25.42 22.60
CA MET A 4 28.92 -25.14 22.96
C MET A 4 28.26 -24.37 21.80
N LEU A 5 27.48 -25.10 21.01
CA LEU A 5 26.38 -24.56 20.22
C LEU A 5 25.34 -23.99 21.20
N LEU A 6 25.48 -22.71 21.55
CA LEU A 6 24.37 -21.97 22.12
C LEU A 6 23.41 -21.63 20.97
N PRO A 7 22.13 -22.04 21.03
CA PRO A 7 21.14 -21.50 20.13
C PRO A 7 21.06 -19.99 20.41
N LEU A 8 21.30 -19.17 19.39
CA LEU A 8 20.90 -17.77 19.38
C LEU A 8 19.37 -17.76 19.47
N MET A 9 18.85 -17.79 20.69
CA MET A 9 17.48 -17.41 20.99
C MET A 9 17.41 -15.93 20.60
N ALA A 10 16.89 -15.65 19.41
CA ALA A 10 16.58 -14.31 18.96
C ALA A 10 15.40 -13.84 19.82
N TRP A 11 15.70 -13.01 20.81
CA TRP A 11 14.68 -12.32 21.60
C TRP A 11 14.19 -11.16 20.75
N ALA A 12 12.88 -11.07 20.53
CA ALA A 12 12.26 -9.91 19.91
C ALA A 12 12.75 -8.64 20.61
N VAL A 13 13.52 -7.82 19.89
CA VAL A 13 14.06 -6.56 20.43
C VAL A 13 13.01 -5.47 20.21
N THR A 14 12.34 -5.08 21.28
CA THR A 14 11.48 -3.88 21.30
C THR A 14 12.35 -2.65 21.46
N VAL A 15 12.21 -1.68 20.55
CA VAL A 15 12.98 -0.44 20.55
C VAL A 15 12.11 0.75 20.95
N THR A 16 12.74 1.80 21.50
CA THR A 16 12.05 3.03 21.90
C THR A 16 11.88 4.00 20.73
N ALA A 17 11.00 4.99 20.92
CA ALA A 17 10.83 6.06 19.96
C ALA A 17 12.14 6.84 19.71
N GLU A 18 12.93 7.10 20.77
CA GLU A 18 14.21 7.80 20.68
C GLU A 18 15.23 7.02 19.85
N GLN A 19 15.27 5.70 20.01
CA GLN A 19 16.15 4.83 19.21
C GLN A 19 15.77 4.87 17.73
N ILE A 20 14.47 4.85 17.40
CA ILE A 20 14.00 4.98 16.01
C ILE A 20 14.33 6.37 15.45
N MET A 21 14.09 7.43 16.23
CA MET A 21 14.41 8.80 15.83
C MET A 21 15.91 8.96 15.54
N ALA A 22 16.76 8.41 16.40
CA ALA A 22 18.20 8.41 16.21
C ALA A 22 18.58 7.65 14.93
N ALA A 23 18.00 6.47 14.70
CA ALA A 23 18.26 5.69 13.49
C ALA A 23 17.84 6.41 12.21
N VAL A 24 16.68 7.07 12.20
CA VAL A 24 16.21 7.88 11.06
C VAL A 24 17.16 9.06 10.81
N ARG A 25 17.60 9.74 11.88
CA ARG A 25 18.55 10.85 11.79
C ARG A 25 19.97 10.41 11.41
N ALA A 26 20.33 9.15 11.64
CA ALA A 26 21.62 8.60 11.24
C ALA A 26 21.58 8.01 9.81
N ALA A 27 20.39 7.72 9.28
CA ALA A 27 20.26 7.06 7.99
C ALA A 27 20.93 7.85 6.85
N PRO A 28 21.79 7.23 6.02
CA PRO A 28 22.59 7.94 5.03
C PRO A 28 21.75 8.59 3.94
N ASN A 29 20.60 7.99 3.60
CA ASN A 29 19.71 8.47 2.55
C ASN A 29 18.57 9.36 3.06
N ALA A 30 18.45 9.62 4.37
CA ALA A 30 17.37 10.44 4.89
C ALA A 30 17.47 11.88 4.37
N THR A 31 16.37 12.36 3.77
CA THR A 31 16.20 13.77 3.42
C THR A 31 16.15 14.62 4.69
N GLN A 32 16.43 15.92 4.57
CA GLN A 32 16.30 16.84 5.71
C GLN A 32 14.90 16.78 6.32
N TRP A 33 13.86 16.73 5.48
CA TRP A 33 12.48 16.58 5.91
C TRP A 33 12.27 15.33 6.78
N LEU A 34 12.82 14.16 6.41
CA LEU A 34 12.70 12.96 7.24
C LEU A 34 13.46 13.08 8.57
N ARG A 35 14.62 13.74 8.59
CA ARG A 35 15.39 13.96 9.82
C ARG A 35 14.66 14.89 10.78
N ASP A 36 14.06 15.96 10.26
CA ASP A 36 13.28 16.93 11.04
C ASP A 36 12.00 16.29 11.58
N ASN A 37 11.39 15.40 10.79
CA ASN A 37 10.14 14.71 11.14
C ASN A 37 10.35 13.29 11.69
N ALA A 38 11.53 12.99 12.22
CA ALA A 38 11.87 11.66 12.75
C ALA A 38 10.92 11.20 13.87
N ALA A 39 10.35 12.13 14.64
CA ALA A 39 9.36 11.82 15.67
C ALA A 39 8.05 11.23 15.08
N ALA A 40 7.63 11.71 13.90
CA ALA A 40 6.45 11.18 13.22
C ALA A 40 6.71 9.74 12.70
N VAL A 41 7.93 9.46 12.24
CA VAL A 41 8.35 8.10 11.86
C VAL A 41 8.39 7.16 13.07
N ALA A 42 8.89 7.62 14.21
CA ALA A 42 8.85 6.85 15.45
C ALA A 42 7.41 6.55 15.89
N ASN A 43 6.51 7.52 15.79
CA ASN A 43 5.09 7.29 16.07
C ASN A 43 4.45 6.26 15.13
N LEU A 44 4.80 6.26 13.84
CA LEU A 44 4.34 5.25 12.89
C LEU A 44 4.70 3.84 13.38
N ALA A 45 5.98 3.62 13.72
CA ALA A 45 6.46 2.35 14.24
C ALA A 45 5.80 1.92 15.57
N ILE A 46 5.72 2.85 16.54
CA ILE A 46 5.26 2.55 17.90
C ILE A 46 3.73 2.44 17.99
N ARG A 47 2.97 3.21 17.21
CA ARG A 47 1.51 3.30 17.38
C ARG A 47 0.73 2.49 16.36
N VAL A 48 1.31 2.25 15.19
CA VAL A 48 0.56 1.63 14.09
C VAL A 48 1.21 0.34 13.59
N GLU A 49 2.51 0.34 13.35
CA GLU A 49 3.12 -0.75 12.59
C GLU A 49 3.46 -1.96 13.47
N SER A 50 4.24 -1.78 14.55
CA SER A 50 4.80 -2.93 15.27
C SER A 50 4.90 -2.78 16.78
N SER A 51 4.47 -1.65 17.34
CA SER A 51 4.73 -1.30 18.75
C SER A 51 6.23 -1.26 19.08
N GLY A 52 7.08 -0.94 18.09
CA GLY A 52 8.53 -0.90 18.23
C GLY A 52 9.21 -2.28 18.20
N ASN A 53 8.47 -3.35 17.91
CA ASN A 53 9.05 -4.68 17.79
C ASN A 53 9.82 -4.80 16.45
N THR A 54 11.15 -4.91 16.53
CA THR A 54 12.03 -5.09 15.37
C THR A 54 11.87 -6.45 14.71
N GLU A 55 11.31 -7.43 15.42
CA GLU A 55 11.05 -8.77 14.90
C GLU A 55 9.57 -8.99 14.54
N ALA A 56 8.77 -7.94 14.37
CA ALA A 56 7.35 -8.10 14.07
C ALA A 56 7.12 -8.77 12.71
N TYR A 57 6.11 -9.63 12.65
CA TYR A 57 5.50 -10.14 11.42
C TYR A 57 3.99 -10.18 11.64
N ASN A 58 3.21 -9.53 10.77
CA ASN A 58 1.76 -9.42 10.95
C ASN A 58 0.95 -10.63 10.46
N GLY A 59 1.61 -11.73 10.07
CA GLY A 59 0.96 -12.95 9.62
C GLY A 59 0.60 -13.00 8.14
N SER A 60 0.74 -11.90 7.39
CA SER A 60 0.30 -11.84 5.98
C SER A 60 1.30 -11.25 4.99
N CYS A 61 2.03 -10.20 5.36
CA CYS A 61 2.85 -9.48 4.36
C CYS A 61 4.12 -8.85 4.89
N CYS A 62 4.11 -8.43 6.16
CA CYS A 62 4.86 -7.26 6.53
C CYS A 62 5.73 -7.53 7.75
N TYR A 63 6.98 -7.06 7.68
CA TYR A 63 8.06 -7.48 8.56
C TYR A 63 8.78 -6.28 9.19
N GLY A 64 9.27 -6.49 10.40
CA GLY A 64 10.14 -5.56 11.12
C GLY A 64 9.42 -4.34 11.72
N VAL A 65 10.23 -3.40 12.21
CA VAL A 65 9.77 -2.27 13.03
C VAL A 65 8.83 -1.30 12.31
N LEU A 66 8.96 -1.20 10.99
CA LEU A 66 8.14 -0.33 10.12
C LEU A 66 7.36 -1.15 9.06
N GLN A 67 7.16 -2.45 9.33
CA GLN A 67 6.29 -3.35 8.57
C GLN A 67 6.46 -3.28 7.04
N MET A 68 7.71 -3.43 6.57
CA MET A 68 7.98 -3.51 5.14
C MET A 68 7.48 -4.84 4.57
N ASN A 69 6.86 -4.80 3.39
CA ASN A 69 6.46 -6.02 2.68
C ASN A 69 7.64 -6.70 1.98
N GLN A 70 7.47 -7.96 1.57
CA GLN A 70 8.51 -8.75 0.90
C GLN A 70 9.09 -8.06 -0.34
N THR A 71 8.25 -7.49 -1.21
CA THR A 71 8.70 -6.82 -2.43
C THR A 71 9.60 -5.62 -2.13
N ASN A 72 9.23 -4.83 -1.12
CA ASN A 72 10.02 -3.67 -0.70
C ASN A 72 11.31 -4.10 0.00
N ILE A 73 11.29 -5.16 0.79
CA ILE A 73 12.52 -5.71 1.40
C ILE A 73 13.50 -6.12 0.30
N GLN A 74 13.02 -6.81 -0.75
CA GLN A 74 13.86 -7.20 -1.89
C GLN A 74 14.36 -6.01 -2.71
N ALA A 75 13.54 -4.98 -2.89
CA ALA A 75 13.91 -3.81 -3.69
C ALA A 75 14.93 -2.91 -2.97
N TYR A 76 14.85 -2.81 -1.64
CA TYR A 76 15.66 -1.88 -0.85
C TYR A 76 16.71 -2.59 0.01
N THR A 77 16.81 -3.91 -0.01
CA THR A 77 17.84 -4.66 0.72
C THR A 77 18.29 -5.87 -0.08
N ASN A 78 19.41 -6.47 0.33
CA ASN A 78 19.83 -7.78 -0.18
C ASN A 78 19.43 -8.91 0.78
N LEU A 79 18.40 -8.70 1.60
CA LEU A 79 17.97 -9.62 2.65
C LEU A 79 16.69 -10.35 2.25
N THR A 80 16.52 -11.57 2.77
CA THR A 80 15.21 -12.22 2.85
C THR A 80 14.34 -11.56 3.93
N PRO A 81 13.00 -11.73 3.91
CA PRO A 81 12.14 -11.20 4.96
C PRO A 81 12.52 -11.64 6.38
N GLU A 82 12.89 -12.91 6.55
CA GLU A 82 13.34 -13.45 7.84
C GLU A 82 14.66 -12.81 8.29
N GLN A 83 15.63 -12.67 7.38
CA GLN A 83 16.89 -11.98 7.68
C GLN A 83 16.67 -10.50 7.98
N TYR A 84 15.76 -9.84 7.26
CA TYR A 84 15.40 -8.45 7.51
C TYR A 84 14.81 -8.26 8.91
N ARG A 85 13.86 -9.12 9.29
CA ARG A 85 13.22 -9.11 10.61
C ARG A 85 14.22 -9.34 11.75
N GLN A 86 15.25 -10.13 11.52
CA GLN A 86 16.33 -10.40 12.49
C GLN A 86 17.50 -9.40 12.39
N SER A 87 17.46 -8.46 11.45
CA SER A 87 18.52 -7.47 11.26
C SER A 87 18.44 -6.34 12.29
N SER A 88 19.54 -5.59 12.42
CA SER A 88 19.61 -4.45 13.35
C SER A 88 18.54 -3.39 13.05
N LEU A 89 18.15 -2.62 14.08
CA LEU A 89 17.25 -1.47 13.90
C LEU A 89 17.72 -0.54 12.78
N GLN A 90 19.02 -0.21 12.74
CA GLN A 90 19.57 0.69 11.72
C GLN A 90 19.40 0.12 10.32
N THR A 91 19.65 -1.18 10.13
CA THR A 91 19.46 -1.85 8.84
C THR A 91 18.01 -1.76 8.36
N GLN A 92 17.06 -2.00 9.26
CA GLN A 92 15.63 -1.90 8.95
C GLN A 92 15.23 -0.47 8.59
N VAL A 93 15.66 0.51 9.39
CA VAL A 93 15.36 1.93 9.18
C VAL A 93 16.01 2.45 7.90
N ASP A 94 17.25 2.08 7.58
CA ASP A 94 17.94 2.49 6.35
C ASP A 94 17.23 2.00 5.08
N ALA A 95 16.65 0.79 5.12
CA ALA A 95 15.83 0.26 4.03
C ALA A 95 14.52 1.04 3.89
N TRP A 96 13.80 1.23 5.00
CA TRP A 96 12.53 1.95 5.00
C TRP A 96 12.70 3.43 4.60
N VAL A 97 13.79 4.07 5.02
CA VAL A 97 14.13 5.45 4.65
C VAL A 97 14.32 5.55 3.14
N ARG A 98 15.04 4.62 2.50
CA ARG A 98 15.22 4.63 1.03
C ARG A 98 13.88 4.50 0.30
N LEU A 99 13.05 3.54 0.72
CA LEU A 99 11.69 3.38 0.20
C LEU A 99 10.87 4.68 0.34
N THR A 100 10.90 5.28 1.52
CA THR A 100 10.09 6.47 1.83
C THR A 100 10.60 7.70 1.10
N VAL A 101 11.91 7.85 0.91
CA VAL A 101 12.48 8.93 0.10
C VAL A 101 11.98 8.85 -1.34
N ASP A 102 11.94 7.66 -1.93
CA ASP A 102 11.40 7.48 -3.28
C ASP A 102 9.90 7.78 -3.31
N ALA A 103 9.13 7.34 -2.31
CA ALA A 103 7.71 7.67 -2.18
C ALA A 103 7.46 9.18 -2.04
N LEU A 104 8.27 9.88 -1.24
CA LEU A 104 8.18 11.32 -1.01
C LEU A 104 8.52 12.16 -2.26
N ARG A 105 9.11 11.57 -3.31
CA ARG A 105 9.29 12.27 -4.59
C ARG A 105 8.01 12.33 -5.42
N ALA A 106 7.04 11.46 -5.14
CA ALA A 106 5.79 11.42 -5.88
C ALA A 106 4.94 12.67 -5.64
N ARG A 107 4.09 12.99 -6.62
CA ARG A 107 3.31 14.23 -6.63
C ARG A 107 2.42 14.38 -5.39
N ALA A 108 1.68 13.34 -5.01
CA ALA A 108 0.72 13.41 -3.91
C ALA A 108 1.36 13.79 -2.56
N PRO A 109 2.37 13.05 -2.03
CA PRO A 109 3.02 13.43 -0.78
C PRO A 109 3.75 14.78 -0.86
N ARG A 110 4.35 15.14 -2.01
CA ARG A 110 4.94 16.48 -2.21
C ARG A 110 3.90 17.59 -2.14
N THR A 111 2.75 17.37 -2.77
CA THR A 111 1.65 18.33 -2.78
C THR A 111 1.16 18.55 -1.35
N LEU A 112 0.93 17.46 -0.60
CA LEU A 112 0.47 17.51 0.78
C LEU A 112 1.49 18.17 1.71
N ALA A 113 2.78 17.85 1.56
CA ALA A 113 3.84 18.49 2.34
C ALA A 113 4.02 19.99 2.04
N GLY A 114 3.59 20.43 0.85
CA GLY A 114 3.57 21.85 0.46
C GLY A 114 2.27 22.58 0.84
N MET A 115 1.27 21.86 1.34
CA MET A 115 0.04 22.47 1.85
C MET A 115 0.27 22.99 3.27
N GLY A 116 -0.33 24.12 3.61
CA GLY A 116 -0.46 24.53 5.01
C GLY A 116 -1.54 23.72 5.72
N THR A 117 -2.69 23.58 5.05
CA THR A 117 -3.86 22.85 5.55
C THR A 117 -4.50 22.01 4.45
N PHE A 118 -5.18 20.94 4.87
CA PHE A 118 -6.00 20.09 4.03
C PHE A 118 -7.27 19.73 4.82
N ASP A 119 -8.47 19.91 4.25
CA ASP A 119 -9.75 19.65 4.92
C ASP A 119 -9.84 20.23 6.35
N GLY A 120 -9.38 21.47 6.53
CA GLY A 120 -9.42 22.18 7.81
C GLY A 120 -8.37 21.76 8.85
N ARG A 121 -7.57 20.71 8.60
CA ARG A 121 -6.46 20.28 9.47
C ARG A 121 -5.10 20.68 8.92
N ALA A 122 -4.09 20.71 9.78
CA ALA A 122 -2.70 20.88 9.35
C ALA A 122 -2.28 19.75 8.41
N ALA A 123 -1.60 20.10 7.32
CA ALA A 123 -0.99 19.12 6.43
C ALA A 123 0.43 18.79 6.92
N ASP A 124 0.50 18.21 8.13
CA ASP A 124 1.72 17.93 8.86
C ASP A 124 2.40 16.61 8.41
N ALA A 125 3.50 16.27 9.08
CA ALA A 125 4.25 15.06 8.77
C ALA A 125 3.48 13.77 9.04
N HIS A 126 2.54 13.75 10.00
CA HIS A 126 1.71 12.56 10.22
C HIS A 126 0.78 12.33 9.03
N LEU A 127 0.22 13.39 8.46
CA LEU A 127 -0.62 13.30 7.26
C LEU A 127 0.18 12.87 6.03
N VAL A 128 1.38 13.43 5.83
CA VAL A 128 2.28 13.03 4.74
C VAL A 128 2.74 11.58 4.86
N LEU A 129 3.07 11.11 6.07
CA LEU A 129 3.46 9.71 6.28
C LEU A 129 2.27 8.75 6.11
N ALA A 130 1.08 9.11 6.58
CA ALA A 130 -0.13 8.33 6.35
C ALA A 130 -0.48 8.21 4.85
N CYS A 131 -0.26 9.29 4.09
CA CYS A 131 -0.39 9.32 2.64
C CYS A 131 0.56 8.33 1.94
N VAL A 132 1.80 8.21 2.42
CA VAL A 132 2.75 7.20 1.92
C VAL A 132 2.32 5.79 2.33
N GLN A 133 1.92 5.60 3.60
CA GLN A 133 1.64 4.28 4.18
C GLN A 133 0.40 3.61 3.56
N LEU A 134 -0.68 4.37 3.34
CA LEU A 134 -1.89 3.85 2.69
C LEU A 134 -1.83 3.88 1.16
N GLY A 135 -0.70 4.36 0.60
CA GLY A 135 -0.43 4.33 -0.84
C GLY A 135 -0.64 5.67 -1.53
N ILE A 136 0.34 6.05 -2.34
CA ILE A 136 0.40 7.32 -3.07
C ILE A 136 -0.84 7.55 -3.95
N GLY A 137 -1.37 6.51 -4.61
CA GLY A 137 -2.58 6.62 -5.43
C GLY A 137 -3.83 6.94 -4.62
N ASN A 138 -3.99 6.30 -3.45
CA ASN A 138 -5.08 6.56 -2.52
C ASN A 138 -4.98 7.98 -1.94
N CYS A 139 -3.76 8.43 -1.69
CA CYS A 139 -3.49 9.80 -1.28
C CYS A 139 -3.85 10.82 -2.37
N GLN A 140 -3.50 10.56 -3.63
CA GLN A 140 -3.92 11.43 -4.72
C GLN A 140 -5.45 11.49 -4.84
N ARG A 141 -6.15 10.37 -4.64
CA ARG A 141 -7.62 10.33 -4.60
C ARG A 141 -8.20 11.20 -3.50
N MET A 142 -7.64 11.14 -2.29
CA MET A 142 -8.03 12.01 -1.17
C MET A 142 -7.78 13.49 -1.50
N ILE A 143 -6.58 13.82 -2.02
CA ILE A 143 -6.24 15.20 -2.38
C ILE A 143 -7.22 15.74 -3.44
N ASN A 144 -7.55 14.94 -4.45
CA ASN A 144 -8.45 15.33 -5.53
C ASN A 144 -9.89 15.55 -5.05
N SER A 145 -10.33 14.88 -3.98
CA SER A 145 -11.66 15.12 -3.41
C SER A 145 -11.72 16.36 -2.52
N GLY A 146 -10.56 16.88 -2.10
CA GLY A 146 -10.46 17.99 -1.16
C GLY A 146 -10.91 17.66 0.26
N SER A 147 -11.15 16.39 0.59
CA SER A 147 -11.63 15.97 1.92
C SER A 147 -10.92 14.71 2.42
N CYS A 148 -10.73 14.64 3.74
CA CYS A 148 -10.30 13.47 4.50
C CYS A 148 -11.19 12.24 4.28
N SER A 149 -12.44 12.43 3.85
CA SER A 149 -13.36 11.34 3.50
C SER A 149 -13.21 10.84 2.05
N GLY A 150 -12.35 11.46 1.24
CA GLY A 150 -12.14 11.13 -0.17
C GLY A 150 -11.59 9.74 -0.46
N PHE A 151 -11.02 9.11 0.55
CA PHE A 151 -10.53 7.75 0.51
C PHE A 151 -10.72 7.08 1.87
N ALA A 152 -11.15 5.82 1.84
CA ALA A 152 -11.09 4.90 2.96
C ALA A 152 -10.68 3.53 2.41
N ASP A 153 -9.86 2.79 3.17
CA ASP A 153 -9.59 1.38 2.88
C ASP A 153 -10.80 0.49 3.19
N SER A 154 -10.68 -0.81 2.96
CA SER A 154 -11.75 -1.78 3.23
C SER A 154 -12.17 -1.85 4.71
N ASN A 155 -11.33 -1.35 5.62
CA ASN A 155 -11.57 -1.31 7.06
C ASN A 155 -12.11 0.06 7.50
N GLY A 156 -12.41 0.97 6.57
CA GLY A 156 -12.87 2.32 6.87
C GLY A 156 -11.77 3.29 7.33
N THR A 157 -10.50 2.89 7.25
CA THR A 157 -9.37 3.75 7.62
C THR A 157 -9.11 4.77 6.51
N THR A 158 -9.31 6.04 6.81
CA THR A 158 -8.90 7.15 5.93
C THR A 158 -7.45 7.55 6.21
N ILE A 159 -6.82 8.25 5.28
CA ILE A 159 -5.46 8.79 5.47
C ILE A 159 -5.42 9.78 6.64
N CYS A 160 -6.44 10.62 6.80
CA CYS A 160 -6.52 11.51 7.96
C CYS A 160 -6.69 10.75 9.27
N SER A 161 -7.53 9.70 9.31
CA SER A 161 -7.69 8.90 10.53
C SER A 161 -6.41 8.13 10.90
N MET A 162 -5.63 7.73 9.90
CA MET A 162 -4.30 7.15 10.10
C MET A 162 -3.33 8.20 10.65
N ALA A 163 -3.34 9.42 10.11
CA ALA A 163 -2.56 10.54 10.63
C ALA A 163 -2.89 10.86 12.09
N ASP A 164 -4.17 10.77 12.48
CA ASP A 164 -4.60 10.95 13.87
C ASP A 164 -4.04 9.86 14.80
N ARG A 165 -4.06 8.60 14.37
CA ARG A 165 -3.44 7.49 15.11
C ARG A 165 -1.93 7.73 15.30
N LEU A 166 -1.25 8.22 14.27
CA LEU A 166 0.16 8.61 14.34
C LEU A 166 0.39 9.77 15.31
N ALA A 167 -0.50 10.76 15.33
CA ALA A 167 -0.44 11.89 16.26
C ALA A 167 -0.78 11.47 17.71
N GLY A 168 -1.30 10.26 17.93
CA GLY A 168 -1.77 9.80 19.23
C GLY A 168 -3.14 10.37 19.61
N VAL A 169 -3.87 10.91 18.63
CA VAL A 169 -5.26 11.33 18.78
C VAL A 169 -6.13 10.09 18.60
N THR A 170 -6.84 9.68 19.65
CA THR A 170 -7.88 8.67 19.50
C THR A 170 -9.02 9.27 18.67
N PRO A 171 -9.45 8.63 17.56
CA PRO A 171 -10.61 9.10 16.83
C PRO A 171 -11.79 9.13 17.79
N ASN A 172 -12.40 10.29 17.99
CA ASN A 172 -13.74 10.33 18.55
C ASN A 172 -14.63 9.64 17.51
N PRO A 173 -15.34 8.54 17.83
CA PRO A 173 -16.26 7.92 16.88
C PRO A 173 -17.45 8.86 16.69
N GLY A 174 -17.32 9.87 15.82
CA GLY A 174 -18.36 10.88 15.68
C GLY A 174 -18.06 12.17 14.89
N THR A 175 -16.83 12.41 14.40
CA THR A 175 -16.56 13.62 13.58
C THR A 175 -16.13 13.31 12.16
N GLY A 176 -16.78 12.33 11.53
CA GLY A 176 -17.04 12.46 10.10
C GLY A 176 -18.02 13.62 9.90
N PRO A 177 -17.91 14.43 8.84
CA PRO A 177 -18.93 15.42 8.55
C PRO A 177 -20.26 14.70 8.36
N ILE A 178 -21.24 15.00 9.21
CA ILE A 178 -22.63 14.63 8.96
C ILE A 178 -23.00 15.27 7.60
N PRO A 179 -23.49 14.51 6.61
CA PRO A 179 -23.93 15.10 5.35
C PRO A 179 -25.03 16.13 5.64
N PRO A 180 -24.97 17.35 5.10
CA PRO A 180 -26.01 18.33 5.34
C PRO A 180 -27.33 17.81 4.77
N ASN A 181 -28.26 17.47 5.65
CA ASN A 181 -29.63 17.16 5.27
C ASN A 181 -30.32 18.47 4.83
N PRO A 182 -31.07 18.49 3.72
CA PRO A 182 -31.65 19.73 3.22
C PRO A 182 -32.90 20.10 4.01
N GLY A 183 -32.85 21.25 4.69
CA GLY A 183 -34.04 22.04 5.03
C GLY A 183 -34.47 22.02 6.50
N THR A 184 -34.17 23.10 7.23
CA THR A 184 -35.16 23.92 7.98
C THR A 184 -34.48 25.19 8.55
N PRO A 185 -35.14 26.38 8.57
CA PRO A 185 -34.50 27.65 8.93
C PRO A 185 -34.76 28.10 10.39
N GLY A 186 -33.76 28.77 10.98
CA GLY A 186 -33.85 29.61 12.20
C GLY A 186 -33.69 28.83 13.51
N ASN A 187 -33.04 29.32 14.57
CA ASN A 187 -32.78 30.70 14.99
C ASN A 187 -31.64 30.69 16.04
N GLY A 188 -30.65 31.59 15.94
CA GLY A 188 -29.52 31.64 16.88
C GLY A 188 -28.73 32.92 16.73
N THR A 189 -29.10 33.92 17.52
CA THR A 189 -28.50 35.25 17.67
C THR A 189 -27.06 35.20 18.22
N GLY A 190 -26.12 35.87 17.54
CA GLY A 190 -24.78 36.19 18.04
C GLY A 190 -23.96 36.92 16.96
N GLY A 191 -23.58 38.18 17.21
CA GLY A 191 -23.17 39.15 16.17
C GLY A 191 -21.68 39.24 15.83
N GLY A 192 -21.43 39.76 14.62
CA GLY A 192 -20.22 40.45 14.10
C GLY A 192 -18.97 39.59 13.83
N THR A 193 -18.26 39.63 12.70
CA THR A 193 -18.29 40.52 11.51
C THR A 193 -17.44 39.93 10.38
N VAL A 194 -17.93 40.12 9.14
CA VAL A 194 -17.31 40.08 7.78
C VAL A 194 -16.66 38.81 7.18
N SER A 195 -17.33 38.36 6.11
CA SER A 195 -17.00 37.34 5.12
C SER A 195 -15.76 37.65 4.26
N ALA A 196 -15.03 36.59 3.87
CA ALA A 196 -14.43 36.49 2.54
C ALA A 196 -15.25 35.47 1.72
N PRO A 197 -15.46 35.68 0.40
CA PRO A 197 -16.38 34.87 -0.39
C PRO A 197 -15.80 33.46 -0.56
N VAL A 198 -16.52 32.47 -0.04
CA VAL A 198 -16.28 31.06 -0.37
C VAL A 198 -16.77 30.85 -1.81
N PRO A 199 -15.93 30.46 -2.77
CA PRO A 199 -16.42 30.07 -4.07
C PRO A 199 -17.21 28.78 -3.92
N VAL A 200 -18.51 28.90 -4.20
CA VAL A 200 -19.46 27.79 -4.36
C VAL A 200 -18.98 26.94 -5.54
N TYR A 201 -18.52 25.72 -5.29
CA TYR A 201 -18.30 24.72 -6.34
C TYR A 201 -19.38 23.64 -6.24
N VAL A 202 -20.29 23.62 -7.21
CA VAL A 202 -21.31 22.58 -7.41
C VAL A 202 -20.88 21.77 -8.66
N PRO A 203 -21.01 20.43 -8.66
CA PRO A 203 -19.99 19.50 -9.20
C PRO A 203 -20.45 18.75 -10.47
N SER A 204 -19.64 17.80 -10.98
CA SER A 204 -20.07 16.40 -11.32
C SER A 204 -19.31 15.66 -12.45
N CYS A 205 -18.01 15.90 -12.69
CA CYS A 205 -17.26 14.99 -13.56
C CYS A 205 -15.75 14.99 -13.29
N ILE A 206 -15.11 13.84 -13.55
CA ILE A 206 -13.65 13.76 -13.58
C ILE A 206 -13.19 14.46 -14.86
N GLN A 207 -12.30 15.44 -14.76
CA GLN A 207 -11.83 16.21 -15.91
C GLN A 207 -10.57 15.59 -16.51
N ASP A 208 -10.49 15.54 -17.84
CA ASP A 208 -9.22 15.29 -18.52
C ASP A 208 -8.29 16.51 -18.39
N GLY A 209 -7.02 16.35 -18.74
CA GLY A 209 -6.02 17.42 -18.66
C GLY A 209 -6.29 18.65 -19.54
N TYR A 210 -7.44 18.70 -20.24
CA TYR A 210 -7.92 19.79 -21.07
C TYR A 210 -9.27 20.36 -20.61
N GLY A 211 -9.77 19.93 -19.43
CA GLY A 211 -11.01 20.45 -18.81
C GLY A 211 -12.31 19.79 -19.29
N GLY A 212 -12.23 18.72 -20.08
CA GLY A 212 -13.39 17.95 -20.54
C GLY A 212 -13.82 16.88 -19.54
N CYS A 213 -15.13 16.68 -19.36
CA CYS A 213 -15.66 15.61 -18.51
C CYS A 213 -15.40 14.23 -19.15
N VAL A 214 -14.68 13.36 -18.44
CA VAL A 214 -14.42 11.96 -18.85
C VAL A 214 -15.10 10.96 -17.92
N SER A 215 -15.48 9.81 -18.49
CA SER A 215 -16.05 8.70 -17.71
C SER A 215 -15.03 8.14 -16.72
N ILE A 216 -15.52 7.61 -15.58
CA ILE A 216 -14.68 7.08 -14.50
C ILE A 216 -13.69 6.02 -15.02
N THR A 217 -14.13 5.15 -15.93
CA THR A 217 -13.29 4.12 -16.54
C THR A 217 -12.13 4.73 -17.34
N GLN A 218 -12.41 5.79 -18.11
CA GLN A 218 -11.41 6.45 -18.94
C GLN A 218 -10.42 7.28 -18.11
N ALA A 219 -10.88 7.87 -17.01
CA ALA A 219 -10.02 8.55 -16.05
C ALA A 219 -9.09 7.59 -15.30
N ILE A 220 -9.56 6.38 -14.99
CA ILE A 220 -8.75 5.32 -14.37
C ILE A 220 -7.68 4.83 -15.36
N ASP A 221 -8.04 4.58 -16.62
CA ASP A 221 -7.08 4.13 -17.63
C ASP A 221 -6.02 5.21 -17.93
N GLN A 222 -6.42 6.48 -17.99
CA GLN A 222 -5.50 7.62 -18.15
C GLN A 222 -4.61 7.83 -16.92
N GLY A 223 -5.17 7.72 -15.72
CA GLY A 223 -4.42 7.82 -14.46
C GLY A 223 -3.44 6.67 -14.27
N PHE A 224 -3.84 5.45 -14.63
CA PHE A 224 -2.98 4.29 -14.61
C PHE A 224 -1.85 4.42 -15.64
N ALA A 225 -2.15 4.86 -16.86
CA ALA A 225 -1.14 5.07 -17.89
C ALA A 225 -0.14 6.19 -17.54
N GLN A 226 -0.60 7.30 -16.94
CA GLN A 226 0.27 8.38 -16.49
C GLN A 226 1.10 8.01 -15.25
N GLY A 227 0.60 7.12 -14.39
CA GLY A 227 1.30 6.68 -13.19
C GLY A 227 2.27 5.52 -13.39
N SER A 228 1.94 4.58 -14.29
CA SER A 228 2.73 3.37 -14.54
C SER A 228 3.60 3.44 -15.80
N GLY A 229 3.37 4.43 -16.68
CA GLY A 229 4.03 4.54 -17.97
C GLY A 229 3.61 3.49 -19.00
N ALA A 230 2.62 2.63 -18.68
CA ALA A 230 2.12 1.57 -19.54
C ALA A 230 0.58 1.61 -19.63
N SER A 231 0.02 1.24 -20.78
CA SER A 231 -1.44 1.21 -20.93
C SER A 231 -2.04 0.02 -20.17
N MET A 232 -3.24 0.19 -19.61
CA MET A 232 -4.01 -0.89 -18.97
C MET A 232 -4.25 -2.06 -19.94
N THR A 233 -4.33 -1.77 -21.25
CA THR A 233 -4.43 -2.74 -22.33
C THR A 233 -3.16 -3.57 -22.50
N ASP A 234 -1.98 -2.95 -22.37
CA ASP A 234 -0.69 -3.65 -22.43
C ASP A 234 -0.47 -4.52 -21.20
N MET A 235 -0.89 -4.05 -20.01
CA MET A 235 -0.85 -4.86 -18.80
C MET A 235 -1.79 -6.07 -18.88
N LYS A 236 -3.02 -5.89 -19.36
CA LYS A 236 -3.95 -7.00 -19.61
C LYS A 236 -3.39 -7.97 -20.64
N ARG A 237 -2.78 -7.48 -21.73
CA ARG A 237 -2.10 -8.33 -22.72
C ARG A 237 -0.92 -9.10 -22.13
N LEU A 238 -0.12 -8.48 -21.26
CA LEU A 238 1.00 -9.15 -20.57
C LEU A 238 0.48 -10.26 -19.66
N ILE A 239 -0.56 -9.98 -18.87
CA ILE A 239 -1.20 -10.97 -17.98
C ILE A 239 -1.76 -12.12 -18.81
N TYR A 240 -2.50 -11.83 -19.89
CA TYR A 240 -3.02 -12.87 -20.79
C TYR A 240 -1.90 -13.66 -21.47
N ALA A 241 -0.78 -13.04 -21.85
CA ALA A 241 0.36 -13.73 -22.45
C ALA A 241 1.06 -14.65 -21.45
N ILE A 242 1.25 -14.21 -20.20
CA ILE A 242 1.83 -15.04 -19.12
C ILE A 242 0.91 -16.24 -18.83
N VAL A 243 -0.40 -16.02 -18.75
CA VAL A 243 -1.40 -17.07 -18.53
C VAL A 243 -1.46 -18.06 -19.70
N ALA A 244 -1.46 -17.57 -20.94
CA ALA A 244 -1.45 -18.43 -22.12
C ALA A 244 -0.15 -19.26 -22.23
N THR A 245 0.99 -18.67 -21.89
CA THR A 245 2.29 -19.34 -21.91
C THR A 245 2.39 -20.42 -20.83
N SER A 246 1.92 -20.14 -19.62
CA SER A 246 1.89 -21.13 -18.55
C SER A 246 0.94 -22.29 -18.89
N MET A 247 -0.20 -22.01 -19.54
CA MET A 247 -1.12 -23.03 -20.05
C MET A 247 -0.47 -23.92 -21.11
N ALA A 248 0.22 -23.33 -22.09
CA ALA A 248 0.95 -24.09 -23.11
C ALA A 248 1.98 -25.02 -22.48
N LEU A 249 2.73 -24.54 -21.48
CA LEU A 249 3.74 -25.33 -20.77
C LEU A 249 3.14 -26.51 -19.99
N VAL A 250 2.01 -26.32 -19.31
CA VAL A 250 1.32 -27.40 -18.58
C VAL A 250 0.79 -28.45 -19.54
N LEU A 251 0.18 -28.04 -20.66
CA LEU A 251 -0.32 -28.95 -21.70
C LEU A 251 0.82 -29.70 -22.40
N LEU A 252 1.93 -29.03 -22.71
CA LEU A 252 3.12 -29.64 -23.30
C LEU A 252 3.78 -30.64 -22.33
N SER A 253 3.83 -30.30 -21.03
CA SER A 253 4.37 -31.17 -19.98
C SER A 253 3.53 -32.43 -19.79
N SER A 254 2.21 -32.29 -19.72
CA SER A 254 1.28 -33.42 -19.58
C SER A 254 1.28 -34.30 -20.83
N SER A 255 1.28 -33.69 -22.02
CA SER A 255 1.33 -34.41 -23.31
C SER A 255 2.63 -35.20 -23.48
N ARG A 256 3.78 -34.67 -23.07
CA ARG A 256 5.08 -35.39 -23.11
C ARG A 256 5.06 -36.64 -22.23
N LYS A 257 4.45 -36.57 -21.04
CA LYS A 257 4.38 -37.71 -20.12
C LYS A 257 3.47 -38.80 -20.66
N THR A 258 2.31 -38.42 -21.22
CA THR A 258 1.37 -39.36 -21.84
C THR A 258 1.94 -39.99 -23.12
N TRP A 259 2.62 -39.19 -23.97
CA TRP A 259 3.28 -39.68 -25.18
C TRP A 259 4.37 -40.71 -24.88
N ARG A 260 5.21 -40.48 -23.86
CA ARG A 260 6.24 -41.45 -23.42
C ARG A 260 5.64 -42.76 -22.90
N LEU A 261 4.42 -42.74 -22.37
CA LEU A 261 3.71 -43.93 -21.89
C LEU A 261 2.99 -44.66 -23.04
N PHE A 262 2.42 -43.91 -23.98
CA PHE A 262 1.84 -44.42 -25.24
C PHE A 262 2.89 -45.11 -26.11
N SER A 263 4.04 -44.46 -26.33
CA SER A 263 5.14 -45.01 -27.14
C SER A 263 5.76 -46.28 -26.55
N LYS A 264 5.46 -46.59 -25.29
CA LYS A 264 5.88 -47.81 -24.60
C LYS A 264 4.76 -48.87 -24.50
N GLY A 265 3.62 -48.66 -25.16
CA GLY A 265 2.51 -49.61 -25.25
C GLY A 265 1.76 -49.88 -23.93
N ARG A 266 1.84 -48.98 -22.94
CA ARG A 266 1.41 -49.23 -21.56
C ARG A 266 0.37 -48.22 -21.07
N ILE A 267 -0.78 -48.09 -21.74
CA ILE A 267 -1.86 -47.25 -21.19
C ILE A 267 -3.00 -48.12 -20.63
N PRO A 268 -3.05 -48.32 -19.29
CA PRO A 268 -4.29 -48.64 -18.60
C PRO A 268 -5.17 -47.37 -18.47
N ALA A 269 -6.47 -47.50 -18.73
CA ALA A 269 -7.44 -46.39 -18.76
C ALA A 269 -7.47 -45.51 -17.49
N ALA A 270 -7.05 -46.07 -16.35
CA ALA A 270 -6.99 -45.36 -15.07
C ALA A 270 -5.99 -44.18 -15.06
N SER A 271 -4.85 -44.28 -15.76
CA SER A 271 -3.86 -43.20 -15.83
C SER A 271 -4.34 -42.02 -16.68
N LEU A 272 -5.25 -42.28 -17.62
CA LEU A 272 -5.86 -41.29 -18.48
C LEU A 272 -6.92 -40.47 -17.72
N LEU A 273 -7.70 -41.15 -16.87
CA LEU A 273 -8.70 -40.53 -15.97
C LEU A 273 -8.07 -39.59 -14.94
N VAL A 274 -6.95 -39.97 -14.32
CA VAL A 274 -6.26 -39.12 -13.34
C VAL A 274 -5.64 -37.89 -14.02
N SER A 275 -5.08 -38.06 -15.22
CA SER A 275 -4.52 -36.94 -16.00
C SER A 275 -5.61 -35.97 -16.47
N TRP A 276 -6.77 -36.49 -16.87
CA TRP A 276 -7.94 -35.68 -17.23
C TRP A 276 -8.48 -34.88 -16.04
N LYS A 277 -8.62 -35.50 -14.87
CA LYS A 277 -9.06 -34.80 -13.64
C LYS A 277 -8.10 -33.68 -13.25
N GLY A 278 -6.79 -33.92 -13.33
CA GLY A 278 -5.78 -32.89 -13.06
C GLY A 278 -5.87 -31.72 -14.04
N ALA A 279 -6.08 -31.99 -15.32
CA ALA A 279 -6.28 -30.94 -16.34
C ALA A 279 -7.58 -30.16 -16.13
N ALA A 280 -8.67 -30.83 -15.74
CA ALA A 280 -9.96 -30.19 -15.48
C ALA A 280 -9.91 -29.26 -14.26
N VAL A 281 -9.22 -29.66 -13.18
CA VAL A 281 -9.02 -28.81 -11.98
C VAL A 281 -8.15 -27.60 -12.30
N ALA A 282 -7.07 -27.78 -13.06
CA ALA A 282 -6.23 -26.67 -13.50
C ALA A 282 -7.02 -25.67 -14.37
N MET A 283 -7.86 -26.16 -15.29
CA MET A 283 -8.75 -25.33 -16.10
C MET A 283 -9.79 -24.57 -15.27
N THR A 284 -10.36 -25.18 -14.22
CA THR A 284 -11.37 -24.51 -13.38
C THR A 284 -10.77 -23.43 -12.50
N VAL A 285 -9.62 -23.68 -11.86
CA VAL A 285 -8.91 -22.65 -11.09
C VAL A 285 -8.55 -21.46 -11.98
N LEU A 286 -8.16 -21.72 -13.23
CA LEU A 286 -7.76 -20.69 -14.18
C LEU A 286 -8.96 -19.89 -14.72
N LEU A 287 -10.11 -20.54 -14.94
CA LEU A 287 -11.38 -19.87 -15.28
C LEU A 287 -11.83 -18.93 -14.16
N VAL A 288 -11.69 -19.36 -12.89
CA VAL A 288 -12.00 -18.51 -11.74
C VAL A 288 -11.08 -17.28 -11.71
N ILE A 289 -9.77 -17.45 -11.93
CA ILE A 289 -8.83 -16.33 -11.98
C ILE A 289 -9.18 -15.35 -13.12
N LEU A 290 -9.54 -15.86 -14.31
CA LEU A 290 -9.92 -15.03 -15.46
C LEU A 290 -11.26 -14.29 -15.25
N THR A 291 -12.19 -14.85 -14.48
CA THR A 291 -13.47 -14.17 -14.16
C THR A 291 -13.35 -13.12 -13.06
N MET A 292 -12.26 -13.14 -12.29
CA MET A 292 -12.00 -12.23 -11.18
C MET A 292 -11.04 -11.07 -11.54
N LEU A 293 -10.51 -11.08 -12.78
CA LEU A 293 -9.68 -10.03 -13.40
C LEU A 293 -10.50 -9.16 -14.36
#